data_AF-A0A1H2HTF7-F1
#
_entry.id   AF-A0A1H2HTF7-F1
#
_cell.length_a   1.000
_cell.length_b   1.000
_cell.length_c   1.000
_cell.angle_alpha   90.00
_cell.angle_beta   90.00
_cell.angle_gamma   90.00
#
_symmetry.space_group_name_H-M   'P 1'
#
loop_
_entity.id
_entity.type
_entity.pdbx_description
1 polymer ?
#
loop_
_entity_poly.entity_id
_entity_poly.type
_entity_poly.pdbx_seq_one_letter_code
_entity_poly.pdbx_strand_id
1 'polypeptide(L)'
;MKSIQVEFEKASKKITFKKDAKEEDWFAVCKKFNDDVSRICDITDQKDYTGLFECCDDNNKNFFYLVKEDKKLYRMKHQNFFDNLGLK
;
A
#
# COMPACT_ATOMS: atom_id res chain seq x y z
N MET A 1 -8.48 0.23 8.08
CA MET A 1 -7.59 -0.74 7.37
C MET A 1 -6.23 -0.65 8.04
N LYS A 2 -5.41 -1.69 8.07
CA LYS A 2 -4.10 -1.59 8.75
C LYS A 2 -3.01 -1.21 7.76
N SER A 3 -2.07 -0.39 8.19
CA SER A 3 -0.90 -0.02 7.40
C SER A 3 0.37 -0.07 8.23
N ILE A 4 1.53 -0.22 7.58
CA ILE A 4 2.83 -0.14 8.24
C ILE A 4 3.81 0.61 7.34
N GLN A 5 4.60 1.51 7.93
CA GLN A 5 5.60 2.26 7.19
C GLN A 5 6.77 1.35 6.80
N VAL A 6 7.22 1.48 5.55
CA VAL A 6 8.35 0.74 5.00
C VAL A 6 9.31 1.68 4.27
N GLU A 7 10.49 1.16 3.99
CA GLU A 7 11.41 1.73 3.01
C GLU A 7 11.25 0.97 1.70
N PHE A 8 11.18 1.72 0.60
CA PHE A 8 11.03 1.17 -0.74
C PHE A 8 12.13 1.69 -1.65
N GLU A 9 12.93 0.78 -2.18
CA GLU A 9 13.96 1.08 -3.17
C GLU A 9 13.38 0.84 -4.57
N LYS A 10 13.10 1.93 -5.31
CA LYS A 10 12.41 1.86 -6.62
C LYS A 10 13.16 1.01 -7.66
N ALA A 11 14.50 1.05 -7.66
CA ALA A 11 15.32 0.35 -8.65
C ALA A 11 15.28 -1.18 -8.50
N SER A 12 15.36 -1.67 -7.26
CA SER A 12 15.37 -3.11 -6.94
C SER A 12 13.97 -3.65 -6.59
N LYS A 13 12.98 -2.76 -6.46
CA LYS A 13 11.65 -3.03 -5.88
C LYS A 13 11.73 -3.66 -4.48
N LYS A 14 12.83 -3.41 -3.75
CA LYS A 14 13.05 -3.99 -2.43
C LYS A 14 12.24 -3.21 -1.39
N ILE A 15 11.49 -3.96 -0.58
CA ILE A 15 10.70 -3.44 0.53
C ILE A 15 11.38 -3.86 1.83
N THR A 16 11.70 -2.90 2.68
CA THR A 16 12.33 -3.16 3.99
C THR A 16 11.47 -2.57 5.09
N PHE A 17 11.11 -3.40 6.07
CA PHE A 17 10.44 -2.91 7.28
C PHE A 17 11.43 -2.10 8.12
N LYS A 18 11.03 -0.91 8.56
CA LYS A 18 11.83 -0.18 9.55
C LYS A 18 11.82 -0.97 10.87
N LYS A 19 12.95 -0.99 11.58
CA LYS A 19 13.15 -1.79 12.80
C LYS A 19 12.10 -1.52 13.89
N ASP A 20 11.56 -0.30 13.92
CA ASP A 20 10.55 0.17 14.87
C ASP A 20 9.21 0.53 14.19
N ALA A 21 8.95 0.00 12.99
CA ALA A 21 7.70 0.24 12.29
C ALA A 21 6.52 -0.32 13.09
N LYS A 22 5.50 0.52 13.32
CA LYS A 22 4.27 0.13 14.01
C LYS A 22 3.13 0.06 13.01
N GLU A 23 2.16 -0.80 13.30
CA GLU A 23 0.90 -0.77 12.58
C GLU A 23 0.13 0.50 12.94
N GLU A 24 -0.39 1.16 11.91
CA GLU A 24 -1.19 2.37 11.97
C GLU A 24 -2.55 2.14 11.28
N ASP A 25 -3.55 2.95 11.63
CA ASP A 25 -4.79 2.97 10.86
C ASP A 25 -4.57 3.74 9.56
N TRP A 26 -4.78 3.05 8.44
CA TRP A 26 -4.55 3.60 7.11
C TRP A 26 -5.36 4.88 6.86
N PHE A 27 -6.59 4.97 7.37
CA PHE A 27 -7.40 6.17 7.19
C PHE A 27 -6.81 7.38 7.91
N ALA A 28 -6.19 7.18 9.07
CA ALA A 28 -5.47 8.24 9.77
C ALA A 28 -4.19 8.65 9.01
N VAL A 29 -3.50 7.68 8.41
CA VAL A 29 -2.32 7.93 7.56
C VAL A 29 -2.71 8.76 6.33
N CYS A 30 -3.77 8.40 5.60
CA CYS A 30 -4.22 9.20 4.44
C CYS A 30 -4.49 10.66 4.83
N LYS A 31 -5.24 10.88 5.92
CA LYS A 31 -5.53 12.24 6.42
C LYS A 31 -4.28 13.03 6.79
N LYS A 32 -3.25 12.36 7.35
CA LYS A 32 -1.97 12.98 7.69
C LYS A 32 -1.25 13.54 6.45
N PHE A 33 -1.48 12.93 5.30
CA PHE A 33 -0.90 13.33 4.02
C PHE A 33 -1.91 14.06 3.12
N ASN A 34 -2.94 14.69 3.70
CA ASN A 34 -3.98 15.42 2.95
C ASN A 34 -4.67 14.57 1.87
N ASP A 35 -4.77 13.26 2.09
CA ASP A 35 -5.26 12.25 1.14
C ASP A 35 -4.44 12.16 -0.17
N ASP A 36 -3.25 12.79 -0.23
CA ASP A 36 -2.28 12.67 -1.33
C ASP A 36 -1.51 11.35 -1.22
N VAL A 37 -2.21 10.28 -1.58
CA VAL A 37 -1.72 8.90 -1.53
C VAL A 37 -1.94 8.19 -2.86
N SER A 38 -0.93 7.44 -3.31
CA SER A 38 -0.95 6.72 -4.59
C SER A 38 -0.51 5.28 -4.42
N ARG A 39 -1.22 4.34 -5.06
CA ARG A 39 -0.81 2.92 -5.07
C ARG A 39 0.34 2.73 -6.04
N ILE A 40 1.44 2.15 -5.58
CA ILE A 40 2.59 1.80 -6.44
C ILE A 40 2.39 0.43 -7.07
N CYS A 41 2.13 -0.59 -6.25
CA CYS A 41 1.99 -1.96 -6.73
C CYS A 41 1.19 -2.83 -5.76
N ASP A 42 0.75 -3.98 -6.28
CA ASP A 42 0.19 -5.05 -5.49
C ASP A 42 1.31 -5.87 -4.84
N ILE A 43 1.04 -6.34 -3.62
CA ILE A 43 1.97 -7.15 -2.85
C ILE A 43 1.34 -8.53 -2.66
N THR A 44 2.01 -9.55 -3.19
CA THR A 44 1.60 -10.96 -3.06
C THR A 44 2.42 -11.71 -2.02
N ASP A 45 3.63 -11.22 -1.73
CA ASP A 45 4.65 -12.00 -1.03
C ASP A 45 4.75 -11.67 0.47
N GLN A 46 4.14 -10.55 0.91
CA GLN A 46 4.04 -10.19 2.33
C GLN A 46 2.64 -10.55 2.84
N LYS A 47 2.52 -11.75 3.43
CA LYS A 47 1.28 -12.46 3.83
C LYS A 47 0.09 -11.62 4.31
N ASP A 48 0.32 -10.53 5.03
CA ASP A 48 -0.75 -9.71 5.61
C ASP A 48 -1.06 -8.43 4.83
N TYR A 49 -0.21 -8.00 3.91
CA TYR A 49 -0.34 -6.74 3.18
C TYR A 49 -0.63 -6.99 1.71
N THR A 50 -1.50 -6.17 1.11
CA THR A 50 -2.02 -6.41 -0.24
C THR A 50 -1.54 -5.36 -1.25
N GLY A 51 -1.08 -4.21 -0.79
CA GLY A 51 -0.61 -3.13 -1.66
C GLY A 51 0.42 -2.24 -1.00
N LEU A 52 1.32 -1.71 -1.83
CA LEU A 52 2.28 -0.68 -1.48
C LEU A 52 1.75 0.67 -1.95
N PHE A 53 1.78 1.66 -1.07
CA PHE A 53 1.33 3.02 -1.32
C PHE A 53 2.45 4.02 -1.04
N GLU A 54 2.53 5.05 -1.88
CA GLU A 54 3.33 6.26 -1.70
C GLU A 54 2.43 7.35 -1.12
N CYS A 55 2.91 8.04 -0.09
CA CYS A 55 2.25 9.20 0.51
C CYS A 55 3.23 10.37 0.43
N CYS A 56 2.77 11.53 -0.04
CA CYS A 56 3.60 12.73 -0.14
C CYS A 56 3.29 13.66 1.03
N ASP A 57 4.31 14.16 1.73
CA ASP A 57 4.12 15.26 2.69
C ASP A 57 4.18 16.63 2.02
N ASP A 58 3.81 17.67 2.76
CA ASP A 58 3.86 19.06 2.30
C ASP A 58 5.28 19.55 1.94
N ASN A 59 6.32 18.80 2.31
CA ASN A 59 7.72 19.08 1.96
C ASN A 59 8.19 18.30 0.72
N ASN A 60 7.27 17.70 -0.06
CA ASN A 60 7.57 16.80 -1.17
C ASN A 60 8.44 15.59 -0.79
N LYS A 61 8.35 15.11 0.46
CA LYS A 61 8.99 13.88 0.88
C LYS A 61 8.02 12.71 0.73
N ASN A 62 8.51 11.69 0.04
CA ASN A 62 7.75 10.48 -0.19
C ASN A 62 7.95 9.50 0.96
N PHE A 63 6.83 8.97 1.45
CA PHE A 63 6.77 7.93 2.45
C PHE A 63 6.06 6.72 1.87
N PHE A 64 6.53 5.52 2.22
CA PHE A 64 5.97 4.29 1.69
C PHE A 64 5.27 3.51 2.79
N TYR A 65 4.09 2.99 2.49
CA TYR A 65 3.29 2.19 3.41
C TYR A 65 2.81 0.93 2.73
N LEU A 66 2.96 -0.19 3.43
CA LEU A 66 2.23 -1.40 3.11
C LEU A 66 0.85 -1.32 3.74
N VAL A 67 -0.18 -1.64 2.97
CA VAL A 67 -1.58 -1.57 3.42
C VAL A 67 -2.21 -2.95 3.32
N LYS A 68 -2.82 -3.37 4.42
CA LYS A 68 -3.70 -4.52 4.50
C LYS A 68 -5.11 -4.03 4.17
N GLU A 69 -5.42 -4.03 2.87
CA GLU A 69 -6.79 -3.80 2.43
C GLU A 69 -7.66 -4.95 2.95
N ASP A 70 -8.92 -4.67 3.27
CA ASP A 70 -9.85 -5.73 3.67
C ASP A 70 -9.90 -6.79 2.55
N LYS A 71 -9.74 -8.07 2.92
CA LYS A 71 -9.76 -9.20 1.98
C LYS A 71 -11.01 -9.18 1.08
N LYS A 72 -12.14 -8.64 1.57
CA LYS A 72 -13.36 -8.46 0.76
C LYS A 72 -13.17 -7.44 -0.36
N LEU A 73 -12.55 -6.29 -0.05
CA LEU A 73 -12.29 -5.22 -1.02
C LEU A 73 -11.20 -5.64 -2.03
N TYR A 74 -10.16 -6.33 -1.57
CA TYR A 74 -9.10 -6.87 -2.42
C TYR A 74 -9.62 -7.92 -3.40
N ARG A 75 -10.37 -8.92 -2.92
CA ARG A 75 -10.96 -9.95 -3.79
C ARG A 75 -11.88 -9.35 -4.86
N MET A 76 -12.69 -8.36 -4.50
CA MET A 76 -13.56 -7.66 -5.45
C MET A 76 -12.76 -6.89 -6.51
N LYS A 77 -11.70 -6.15 -6.12
CA LYS A 77 -10.84 -5.44 -7.08
C LYS A 77 -10.10 -6.40 -8.02
N HIS A 78 -9.58 -7.51 -7.47
CA HIS A 78 -8.82 -8.49 -8.23
C HIS A 78 -9.71 -9.30 -9.19
N GLN A 79 -10.92 -9.65 -8.76
CA GLN A 79 -11.94 -10.25 -9.60
C GLN A 79 -12.35 -9.32 -10.75
N ASN A 80 -12.64 -8.05 -10.45
CA ASN A 80 -12.98 -7.05 -11.47
C ASN A 80 -11.82 -6.79 -12.44
N PHE A 81 -10.56 -6.84 -11.98
CA PHE A 81 -9.40 -6.70 -12.85
C PHE A 81 -9.30 -7.84 -13.87
N PHE A 82 -9.47 -9.09 -13.45
CA PHE A 82 -9.48 -10.24 -14.37
C PHE A 82 -10.69 -10.24 -15.30
N ASP A 83 -11.87 -9.89 -14.79
CA ASP A 83 -13.09 -9.76 -15.59
C ASP A 83 -12.92 -8.69 -16.69
N ASN A 84 -12.28 -7.56 -16.36
CA ASN A 84 -11.98 -6.49 -17.32
C ASN A 84 -10.90 -6.86 -18.35
N LEU A 85 -10.06 -7.85 -18.06
CA LEU A 85 -9.09 -8.40 -19.02
C LEU A 85 -9.69 -9.50 -19.92
N GLY A 86 -10.96 -9.87 -19.73
CA GLY A 86 -11.65 -10.88 -20.56
C GLY A 86 -11.11 -12.30 -20.40
N LEU A 87 -10.30 -12.55 -19.38
CA LEU A 87 -9.75 -13.88 -19.07
C LEU A 87 -10.78 -14.66 -18.27
N LYS A 88 -11.68 -15.35 -18.98
CA LYS A 88 -12.61 -16.33 -18.42
C LYS A 88 -12.01 -17.73 -18.44
#